data_AF-A0A6A4ZBS3-F1
#
_entry.id   AF-A0A6A4ZBS3-F1
#
_cell.length_a   1.000
_cell.length_b   1.000
_cell.length_c   1.000
_cell.angle_alpha   90.00
_cell.angle_beta   90.00
_cell.angle_gamma   90.00
#
_symmetry.space_group_name_H-M   'P 1'
#
loop_
_entity.id
_entity.type
_entity.pdbx_description
1 polymer ?
#
loop_
_entity_poly.entity_id
_entity_poly.type
_entity_poly.pdbx_seq_one_letter_code
_entity_poly.pdbx_strand_id
1 'polypeptide(L)'
;VTNDDWSEWRMLEKVWPSDDTEKLTKDFLHGDRQQGFTLSSKSFQRFTCVRISDDRLRIVWTYHHSLMDGWSLPLVMDKLLAICYDEERTYSFVSFKDHVEWLSQRDLEPSREFWVTALTNLDKTVPLALPKPQSRAVQGFVNKYATLSQVISLPNLDDVCKKLAVTPSSVFRSVWAIVLQQYTRSEYVVFGSVVSGRDSGQEGMETMIGMLINTVPILTHVPMTSLVRDLIQSVHGYSTDLVHHSHCSLVDIKNWSAISGLKDIFDTLLVYENYPESNFNRNITRPFHIEPFGGDEFVDYLLTIAISPSVDGYHAMFTSKTHEVEASVMTFLIDRFVHVASKIASAEFLDETLSSLDEAPQHEKAVWLSSSFGTVAPLPYELLHHAFEERAQLNPDVRAIEFEGRWLSYGELNSQASNLAADLTELGVCAGSRVAVIMERCLEFPLGLLAALKVGSAFVPLDATFPSNRLARILTDSNVNAVITTRAHFARIQEIAQEIHVILADSSELGLVQKPFTPMQTQIATRNNEAILLFTSGSTGQPKEQKKLVKWKVREYCNF
;
A
#
# COMPACT_ATOMS: atom_id res chain seq x y z
N VAL A 1 49.81 6.75 4.96
CA VAL A 1 49.27 8.11 4.81
C VAL A 1 50.46 9.05 4.74
N THR A 2 50.73 9.62 3.57
CA THR A 2 51.80 10.62 3.39
C THR A 2 51.36 11.96 3.98
N ASN A 3 52.29 12.79 4.42
CA ASN A 3 52.00 14.16 4.90
C ASN A 3 51.69 15.16 3.78
N ASP A 4 51.67 14.72 2.52
CA ASP A 4 51.40 15.57 1.36
C ASP A 4 49.90 15.85 1.24
N ASP A 5 49.52 17.13 1.03
CA ASP A 5 48.14 17.51 0.74
C ASP A 5 47.82 17.19 -0.73
N TRP A 6 46.95 16.20 -0.93
CA TRP A 6 46.47 15.78 -2.25
C TRP A 6 45.14 16.43 -2.62
N SER A 7 44.55 17.25 -1.73
CA SER A 7 43.22 17.82 -1.90
C SER A 7 43.19 18.76 -3.10
N GLU A 8 42.16 18.62 -3.94
CA GLU A 8 41.97 19.51 -5.08
C GLU A 8 41.28 20.80 -4.62
N TRP A 9 42.05 21.89 -4.54
CA TRP A 9 41.54 23.23 -4.23
C TRP A 9 41.37 24.05 -5.50
N ARG A 10 40.19 24.66 -5.67
CA ARG A 10 39.90 25.53 -6.81
C ARG A 10 39.17 26.79 -6.39
N MET A 11 39.71 27.95 -6.75
CA MET A 11 38.98 29.21 -6.74
C MET A 11 38.37 29.44 -8.12
N LEU A 12 37.05 29.64 -8.21
CA LEU A 12 36.42 30.05 -9.46
C LEU A 12 36.76 31.52 -9.75
N GLU A 13 37.24 31.81 -10.95
CA GLU A 13 37.60 33.17 -11.38
C GLU A 13 36.38 34.10 -11.47
N LYS A 14 35.21 33.53 -11.77
CA LYS A 14 33.96 34.28 -11.92
C LYS A 14 33.37 34.63 -10.56
N VAL A 15 33.00 35.90 -10.38
CA VAL A 15 32.18 36.35 -9.25
C VAL A 15 30.71 36.05 -9.54
N TRP A 16 30.01 35.43 -8.58
CA TRP A 16 28.58 35.16 -8.69
C TRP A 16 27.75 36.34 -8.15
N PRO A 17 26.67 36.75 -8.82
CA PRO A 17 25.73 37.72 -8.27
C PRO A 17 25.08 37.18 -7.00
N SER A 18 24.89 38.04 -5.99
CA SER A 18 24.17 37.70 -4.75
C SER A 18 22.79 37.11 -5.03
N ASP A 19 22.08 37.68 -5.99
CA ASP A 19 20.68 37.36 -6.29
C ASP A 19 20.53 35.99 -7.01
N ASP A 20 21.57 35.53 -7.69
CA ASP A 20 21.58 34.27 -8.43
C ASP A 20 22.35 33.14 -7.72
N THR A 21 22.91 33.42 -6.54
CA THR A 21 23.87 32.52 -5.87
C THR A 21 23.28 31.12 -5.64
N GLU A 22 22.02 30.99 -5.23
CA GLU A 22 21.41 29.68 -4.98
C GLU A 22 21.25 28.83 -6.25
N LYS A 23 20.77 29.46 -7.32
CA LYS A 23 20.59 28.81 -8.62
C LYS A 23 21.95 28.36 -9.18
N LEU A 24 22.94 29.25 -9.15
CA LEU A 24 24.30 28.95 -9.60
C LEU A 24 24.96 27.86 -8.76
N THR A 25 24.68 27.83 -7.45
CA THR A 25 25.16 26.75 -6.57
C THR A 25 24.54 25.41 -6.98
N LYS A 26 23.22 25.36 -7.24
CA LYS A 26 22.54 24.14 -7.71
C LYS A 26 23.08 23.66 -9.06
N ASP A 27 23.26 24.57 -10.01
CA ASP A 27 23.80 24.25 -11.33
C ASP A 27 25.25 23.74 -11.23
N PHE A 28 26.07 24.36 -10.39
CA PHE A 28 27.45 23.91 -10.12
C PHE A 28 27.48 22.52 -9.49
N LEU A 29 26.71 22.30 -8.42
CA LEU A 29 26.63 21.00 -7.73
C LEU A 29 26.19 19.87 -8.68
N HIS A 30 25.28 20.16 -9.61
CA HIS A 30 24.86 19.19 -10.60
C HIS A 30 26.01 18.75 -11.50
N GLY A 31 26.77 19.70 -12.07
CA GLY A 31 27.93 19.39 -12.91
C GLY A 31 29.06 18.71 -12.14
N ASP A 32 29.35 19.18 -10.92
CA ASP A 32 30.39 18.62 -10.07
C ASP A 32 30.10 17.16 -9.69
N ARG A 33 28.83 16.82 -9.42
CA ARG A 33 28.40 15.45 -9.15
C ARG A 33 28.51 14.52 -10.35
N GLN A 34 28.21 15.02 -11.56
CA GLN A 34 28.36 14.22 -12.79
C GLN A 34 29.81 13.86 -13.07
N GLN A 35 30.76 14.73 -12.68
CA GLN A 35 32.18 14.43 -12.79
C GLN A 35 32.58 13.24 -11.90
N GLY A 36 32.01 13.14 -10.70
CA GLY A 36 32.27 12.06 -9.75
C GLY A 36 33.75 11.91 -9.38
N PHE A 37 34.09 10.72 -8.84
CA PHE A 37 35.46 10.30 -8.58
C PHE A 37 35.75 8.97 -9.26
N THR A 38 37.01 8.73 -9.61
CA THR A 38 37.49 7.47 -10.18
C THR A 38 38.62 6.91 -9.31
N LEU A 39 38.94 5.62 -9.42
CA LEU A 39 40.09 5.04 -8.70
C LEU A 39 41.44 5.67 -9.09
N SER A 40 41.50 6.34 -10.25
CA SER A 40 42.67 7.11 -10.71
C SER A 40 42.69 8.57 -10.22
N SER A 41 41.64 9.02 -9.52
CA SER A 41 41.60 10.38 -8.97
C SER A 41 42.71 10.56 -7.93
N LYS A 42 43.39 11.71 -7.98
CA LYS A 42 44.49 12.04 -7.04
C LYS A 42 43.99 12.25 -5.61
N SER A 43 42.75 12.73 -5.49
CA SER A 43 42.04 12.91 -4.23
C SER A 43 40.58 12.51 -4.41
N PHE A 44 40.00 12.00 -3.33
CA PHE A 44 38.57 11.70 -3.20
C PHE A 44 37.78 12.83 -2.54
N GLN A 45 38.38 14.02 -2.46
CA GLN A 45 37.74 15.25 -2.02
C GLN A 45 38.18 16.45 -2.87
N ARG A 46 37.28 17.41 -3.03
CA ARG A 46 37.46 18.66 -3.78
C ARG A 46 36.85 19.80 -3.00
N PHE A 47 37.59 20.91 -2.92
CA PHE A 47 37.11 22.16 -2.35
C PHE A 47 37.04 23.21 -3.45
N THR A 48 35.84 23.70 -3.76
CA THR A 48 35.65 24.79 -4.71
C THR A 48 35.13 26.02 -4.00
N CYS A 49 35.85 27.12 -4.11
CA CYS A 49 35.47 28.41 -3.55
C CYS A 49 35.05 29.37 -4.67
N VAL A 50 33.99 30.15 -4.45
CA VAL A 50 33.56 31.21 -5.37
C VAL A 50 33.20 32.48 -4.60
N ARG A 51 33.65 33.61 -5.14
CA ARG A 51 33.32 34.94 -4.62
C ARG A 51 31.91 35.31 -5.03
N ILE A 52 31.14 35.81 -4.08
CA ILE A 52 29.84 36.43 -4.33
C ILE A 52 30.03 37.95 -4.38
N SER A 53 29.18 38.65 -5.13
CA SER A 53 29.27 40.10 -5.36
C SER A 53 29.10 40.95 -4.09
N ASP A 54 28.63 40.37 -2.99
CA ASP A 54 28.42 41.01 -1.69
C ASP A 54 29.51 40.64 -0.67
N ASP A 55 30.73 40.38 -1.16
CA ASP A 55 31.93 40.01 -0.39
C ASP A 55 31.82 38.69 0.39
N ARG A 56 30.75 37.91 0.20
CA ARG A 56 30.66 36.53 0.72
C ARG A 56 31.49 35.56 -0.11
N LEU A 57 31.88 34.45 0.53
CA LEU A 57 32.44 33.28 -0.14
C LEU A 57 31.45 32.13 -0.06
N ARG A 58 31.19 31.47 -1.19
CA ARG A 58 30.53 30.17 -1.22
C ARG A 58 31.62 29.12 -1.36
N ILE A 59 31.66 28.19 -0.39
CA ILE A 59 32.58 27.05 -0.39
C ILE A 59 31.74 25.79 -0.64
N VAL A 60 32.12 25.04 -1.66
CA VAL A 60 31.54 23.74 -1.99
C VAL A 60 32.58 22.68 -1.68
N TRP A 61 32.22 21.76 -0.78
CA TRP A 61 33.03 20.60 -0.46
C TRP A 61 32.36 19.36 -1.02
N THR A 62 33.02 18.72 -1.98
CA THR A 62 32.58 17.45 -2.54
C THR A 62 33.55 16.37 -2.12
N TYR A 63 33.07 15.28 -1.54
CA TYR A 63 33.89 14.15 -1.13
C TYR A 63 33.23 12.83 -1.50
N HIS A 64 34.03 11.78 -1.64
CA HIS A 64 33.55 10.42 -1.79
C HIS A 64 33.27 9.82 -0.41
N HIS A 65 32.11 9.18 -0.25
CA HIS A 65 31.63 8.62 1.04
C HIS A 65 32.60 7.59 1.66
N SER A 66 33.47 6.98 0.87
CA SER A 66 34.53 6.09 1.39
C SER A 66 35.55 6.79 2.31
N LEU A 67 35.64 8.12 2.28
CA LEU A 67 36.55 8.87 3.14
C LEU A 67 35.98 9.07 4.56
N MET A 68 34.68 9.33 4.65
CA MET A 68 34.05 9.72 5.91
C MET A 68 32.54 9.53 5.85
N ASP A 69 31.98 9.14 6.99
CA ASP A 69 30.53 9.02 7.21
C ASP A 69 29.91 10.32 7.77
N GLY A 70 28.58 10.34 7.89
CA GLY A 70 27.85 11.49 8.44
C GLY A 70 28.25 11.85 9.87
N TRP A 71 28.72 10.90 10.67
CA TRP A 71 29.25 11.15 12.02
C TRP A 71 30.60 11.86 12.00
N SER A 72 31.45 11.52 11.02
CA SER A 72 32.77 12.12 10.84
C SER A 72 32.69 13.59 10.43
N LEU A 73 31.64 14.00 9.72
CA LEU A 73 31.49 15.36 9.19
C LEU A 73 31.48 16.44 10.30
N PRO A 74 30.63 16.37 11.34
CA PRO A 74 30.70 17.29 12.48
C PRO A 74 32.08 17.35 13.17
N LEU A 75 32.79 16.22 13.26
CA LEU A 75 34.11 16.16 13.89
C LEU A 75 35.18 16.89 13.06
N VAL A 76 35.19 16.67 11.75
CA VAL A 76 36.07 17.36 10.81
C VAL A 76 35.78 18.86 10.83
N MET A 77 34.50 19.23 10.83
CA MET A 77 34.06 20.62 10.85
C MET A 77 34.38 21.32 12.17
N ASP A 78 34.20 20.68 13.33
CA ASP A 78 34.60 21.27 14.61
C ASP A 78 36.10 21.57 14.65
N LYS A 79 36.92 20.64 14.16
CA LYS A 79 38.37 20.84 14.05
C LYS A 79 38.76 21.96 13.08
N LEU A 80 38.13 21.99 11.91
CA LEU A 80 38.37 23.05 10.92
C LEU A 80 38.06 24.43 11.51
N LEU A 81 36.92 24.56 12.20
CA LEU A 81 36.52 25.80 12.84
C LEU A 81 37.50 26.21 13.95
N ALA A 82 37.93 25.28 14.80
CA ALA A 82 38.91 25.58 15.83
C ALA A 82 40.22 26.14 15.24
N ILE A 83 40.71 25.55 14.15
CA ILE A 83 41.89 26.05 13.43
C ILE A 83 41.65 27.45 12.88
N CYS A 84 40.52 27.68 12.21
CA CYS A 84 40.23 28.99 11.60
C CYS A 84 40.01 30.11 12.63
N TYR A 85 39.64 29.77 13.87
CA TYR A 85 39.45 30.72 14.97
C TYR A 85 40.66 30.81 15.91
N ASP A 86 41.77 30.14 15.58
CA ASP A 86 42.98 30.10 16.43
C ASP A 86 42.67 29.59 17.86
N GLU A 87 41.73 28.65 17.96
CA GLU A 87 41.37 28.00 19.21
C GLU A 87 42.29 26.79 19.46
N GLU A 88 43.13 26.85 20.50
CA GLU A 88 43.93 25.70 20.91
C GLU A 88 43.03 24.59 21.47
N ARG A 89 42.93 23.47 20.75
CA ARG A 89 42.21 22.27 21.18
C ARG A 89 43.07 21.03 20.97
N THR A 90 43.06 20.15 21.97
CA THR A 90 43.71 18.84 21.88
C THR A 90 42.73 17.84 21.26
N TYR A 91 43.15 17.19 20.18
CA TYR A 91 42.37 16.16 19.51
C TYR A 91 43.07 14.80 19.65
N SER A 92 42.30 13.77 19.95
CA SER A 92 42.76 12.38 19.87
C SER A 92 42.24 11.76 18.58
N PHE A 93 43.15 11.28 17.73
CA PHE A 93 42.81 10.59 16.49
C PHE A 93 43.07 9.10 16.64
N VAL A 94 42.05 8.30 16.39
CA VAL A 94 42.23 6.87 16.18
C VAL A 94 42.42 6.62 14.68
N SER A 95 43.41 5.82 14.34
CA SER A 95 43.75 5.48 12.96
C SER A 95 42.66 4.57 12.36
N PHE A 96 42.05 5.01 11.26
CA PHE A 96 41.12 4.18 10.49
C PHE A 96 41.79 2.90 9.97
N LYS A 97 43.10 2.96 9.69
CA LYS A 97 43.88 1.77 9.31
C LYS A 97 43.86 0.72 10.42
N ASP A 98 44.04 1.14 11.66
CA ASP A 98 44.10 0.24 12.82
C ASP A 98 42.72 -0.41 13.04
N HIS A 99 41.64 0.32 12.77
CA HIS A 99 40.28 -0.22 12.75
C HIS A 99 40.09 -1.32 11.69
N VAL A 100 40.56 -1.08 10.46
CA VAL A 100 40.47 -2.08 9.38
C VAL A 100 41.32 -3.32 9.69
N GLU A 101 42.54 -3.13 10.21
CA GLU A 101 43.39 -4.24 10.66
C GLU A 101 42.71 -5.04 11.77
N TRP A 102 42.10 -4.37 12.74
CA TRP A 102 41.34 -5.01 13.80
C TRP A 102 40.12 -5.79 13.28
N LEU A 103 39.38 -5.23 12.30
CA LEU A 103 38.25 -5.90 11.68
C LEU A 103 38.68 -7.19 10.97
N SER A 104 39.83 -7.16 10.28
CA SER A 104 40.36 -8.31 9.53
C SER A 104 40.75 -9.50 10.41
N GLN A 105 40.92 -9.30 11.72
CA GLN A 105 41.33 -10.32 12.69
C GLN A 105 40.16 -10.96 13.44
N ARG A 106 38.92 -10.51 13.17
CA ARG A 106 37.70 -11.00 13.84
C ARG A 106 37.31 -12.39 13.34
N ASP A 107 36.93 -13.26 14.26
CA ASP A 107 36.19 -14.48 13.92
C ASP A 107 34.75 -14.11 13.53
N LEU A 108 34.37 -14.47 12.30
CA LEU A 108 33.06 -14.15 11.74
C LEU A 108 32.04 -15.26 11.96
N GLU A 109 32.42 -16.46 12.43
CA GLU A 109 31.46 -17.57 12.61
C GLU A 109 30.32 -17.22 13.59
N PRO A 110 30.55 -16.58 14.76
CA PRO A 110 29.46 -16.16 15.63
C PRO A 110 28.49 -15.16 14.96
N SER A 111 29.03 -14.25 14.15
CA SER A 111 28.21 -13.31 13.38
C SER A 111 27.45 -14.01 12.26
N ARG A 112 28.06 -14.98 11.60
CA ARG A 112 27.41 -15.80 10.59
C ARG A 112 26.23 -16.57 11.18
N GLU A 113 26.40 -17.21 12.34
CA GLU A 113 25.32 -17.92 13.05
C GLU A 113 24.17 -16.96 13.42
N PHE A 114 24.51 -15.78 13.95
CA PHE A 114 23.53 -14.73 14.22
C PHE A 114 22.74 -14.34 12.97
N TRP A 115 23.43 -14.02 11.86
CA TRP A 115 22.80 -13.54 10.63
C TRP A 115 21.93 -14.61 9.94
N VAL A 116 22.38 -15.87 9.95
CA VAL A 116 21.58 -17.00 9.46
C VAL A 116 20.29 -17.11 10.27
N THR A 117 20.39 -17.01 11.60
CA THR A 117 19.22 -17.10 12.49
C THR A 117 18.28 -15.90 12.31
N ALA A 118 18.84 -14.69 12.34
CA ALA A 118 18.12 -13.42 12.22
C ALA A 118 17.33 -13.31 10.91
N LEU A 119 17.80 -13.94 9.83
CA LEU A 119 17.19 -13.87 8.49
C LEU A 119 16.42 -15.14 8.09
N THR A 120 16.14 -16.05 9.02
CA THR A 120 15.47 -17.34 8.74
C THR A 120 14.13 -17.18 7.99
N ASN A 121 13.39 -16.10 8.24
CA ASN A 121 12.06 -15.86 7.66
C ASN A 121 12.07 -14.79 6.55
N LEU A 122 13.22 -14.50 5.97
CA LEU A 122 13.36 -13.47 4.94
C LEU A 122 12.59 -13.84 3.66
N ASP A 123 12.41 -15.13 3.36
CA ASP A 123 11.60 -15.65 2.26
C ASP A 123 10.10 -15.35 2.37
N LYS A 124 9.62 -15.05 3.59
CA LYS A 124 8.23 -14.67 3.86
C LYS A 124 7.95 -13.19 3.65
N THR A 125 8.97 -12.40 3.33
CA THR A 125 8.82 -10.95 3.12
C THR A 125 8.26 -10.65 1.73
N VAL A 126 7.58 -9.51 1.62
CA VAL A 126 7.07 -9.02 0.35
C VAL A 126 7.66 -7.64 0.09
N PRO A 127 8.33 -7.41 -1.05
CA PRO A 127 8.83 -6.10 -1.48
C PRO A 127 7.76 -5.01 -1.43
N LEU A 128 8.15 -3.78 -1.09
CA LEU A 128 7.24 -2.65 -1.13
C LEU A 128 6.92 -2.29 -2.59
N ALA A 129 5.69 -2.56 -3.02
CA ALA A 129 5.20 -2.19 -4.35
C ALA A 129 4.38 -0.90 -4.28
N LEU A 130 4.92 0.19 -4.82
CA LEU A 130 4.22 1.47 -4.94
C LEU A 130 3.81 1.72 -6.40
N PRO A 131 2.68 2.42 -6.65
CA PRO A 131 2.31 2.87 -7.99
C PRO A 131 3.43 3.67 -8.63
N LYS A 132 3.77 3.30 -9.87
CA LYS A 132 4.71 4.04 -10.71
C LYS A 132 4.01 5.22 -11.38
N PRO A 133 4.75 6.29 -11.73
CA PRO A 133 4.18 7.41 -12.47
C PRO A 133 3.52 6.98 -13.78
N GLN A 134 2.27 7.41 -14.00
CA GLN A 134 1.49 7.06 -15.21
C GLN A 134 2.00 7.81 -16.46
N SER A 135 2.60 8.98 -16.28
CA SER A 135 3.22 9.76 -17.34
C SER A 135 4.73 9.71 -17.19
N ARG A 136 5.44 9.19 -18.21
CA ARG A 136 6.85 9.55 -18.38
C ARG A 136 6.85 11.04 -18.62
N ALA A 137 7.29 11.82 -17.64
CA ALA A 137 7.43 13.26 -17.78
C ALA A 137 8.04 13.58 -19.15
N VAL A 138 7.37 14.47 -19.87
CA VAL A 138 7.80 15.07 -21.14
C VAL A 138 9.27 15.46 -21.00
N GLN A 139 10.08 15.13 -22.03
CA GLN A 139 11.52 15.43 -22.13
C GLN A 139 11.90 16.75 -21.43
N GLY A 140 12.38 16.61 -20.20
CA GLY A 140 12.76 17.69 -19.31
C GLY A 140 13.55 17.09 -18.15
N PHE A 141 14.46 17.86 -17.58
CA PHE A 141 15.36 17.42 -16.50
C PHE A 141 14.56 17.01 -15.25
N VAL A 142 14.29 15.71 -15.08
CA VAL A 142 13.72 15.17 -13.84
C VAL A 142 14.87 14.63 -13.00
N ASN A 143 15.04 15.17 -11.79
CA ASN A 143 16.01 14.64 -10.84
C ASN A 143 15.74 13.14 -10.59
N LYS A 144 16.80 12.31 -10.54
CA LYS A 144 16.69 10.86 -10.29
C LYS A 144 15.94 10.56 -8.98
N TYR A 145 16.08 11.45 -8.00
CA TYR A 145 15.47 11.36 -6.68
C TYR A 145 14.61 12.59 -6.38
N ALA A 146 13.55 12.40 -5.60
CA ALA A 146 12.76 13.47 -5.01
C ALA A 146 12.70 13.29 -3.50
N THR A 147 12.86 14.39 -2.77
CA THR A 147 12.88 14.42 -1.32
C THR A 147 11.74 15.31 -0.81
N LEU A 148 10.97 14.77 0.14
CA LEU A 148 9.97 15.50 0.91
C LEU A 148 10.44 15.56 2.36
N SER A 149 10.49 16.77 2.91
CA SER A 149 10.93 17.02 4.28
C SER A 149 9.78 17.55 5.12
N GLN A 150 9.70 17.12 6.37
CA GLN A 150 8.73 17.62 7.33
C GLN A 150 9.29 17.57 8.76
N VAL A 151 8.78 18.44 9.63
CA VAL A 151 9.01 18.37 11.07
C VAL A 151 7.84 17.63 11.71
N ILE A 152 8.13 16.53 12.40
CA ILE A 152 7.17 15.71 13.12
C ILE A 152 7.26 16.05 14.61
N SER A 153 6.18 16.62 15.15
CA SER A 153 6.09 16.90 16.59
C SER A 153 5.60 15.67 17.34
N LEU A 154 6.44 15.13 18.24
CA LEU A 154 6.16 13.94 19.05
C LEU A 154 6.50 14.22 20.53
N PRO A 155 5.77 15.13 21.21
CA PRO A 155 6.17 15.68 22.51
C PRO A 155 6.32 14.64 23.62
N ASN A 156 5.61 13.52 23.51
CA ASN A 156 5.57 12.46 24.53
C ASN A 156 6.47 11.26 24.18
N LEU A 157 7.22 11.31 23.07
CA LEU A 157 8.03 10.17 22.63
C LEU A 157 9.13 9.79 23.63
N ASP A 158 9.74 10.78 24.28
CA ASP A 158 10.78 10.55 25.30
C ASP A 158 10.23 9.79 26.51
N ASP A 159 8.99 10.07 26.90
CA ASP A 159 8.33 9.39 28.01
C ASP A 159 7.94 7.96 27.65
N VAL A 160 7.52 7.72 26.40
CA VAL A 160 7.33 6.37 25.86
C VAL A 160 8.65 5.59 25.87
N CYS A 161 9.74 6.21 25.41
CA CYS A 161 11.07 5.60 25.40
C CYS A 161 11.52 5.22 26.82
N LYS A 162 11.36 6.12 27.79
CA LYS A 162 11.66 5.85 29.22
C LYS A 162 10.77 4.73 29.78
N LYS A 163 9.46 4.76 29.52
CA LYS A 163 8.49 3.78 30.03
C LYS A 163 8.80 2.37 29.54
N LEU A 164 9.20 2.24 28.27
CA LEU A 164 9.51 0.94 27.65
C LEU A 164 10.99 0.55 27.77
N ALA A 165 11.84 1.43 28.30
CA ALA A 165 13.30 1.30 28.33
C ALA A 165 13.90 1.03 26.93
N VAL A 166 13.50 1.84 25.95
CA VAL A 166 13.94 1.75 24.54
C VAL A 166 14.49 3.08 24.04
N THR A 167 15.08 3.08 22.83
CA THR A 167 15.57 4.31 22.17
C THR A 167 14.56 4.86 21.16
N PRO A 168 14.60 6.17 20.84
CA PRO A 168 13.81 6.74 19.74
C PRO A 168 14.06 6.02 18.40
N SER A 169 15.30 5.61 18.12
CA SER A 169 15.64 4.82 16.93
C SER A 169 14.84 3.52 16.84
N SER A 170 14.73 2.78 17.96
CA SER A 170 13.91 1.56 18.03
C SER A 170 12.42 1.83 17.81
N VAL A 171 11.91 2.97 18.29
CA VAL A 171 10.52 3.37 18.05
C VAL A 171 10.30 3.68 16.57
N PHE A 172 11.14 4.47 15.91
CA PHE A 172 11.00 4.77 14.49
C PHE A 172 11.18 3.53 13.58
N ARG A 173 12.07 2.61 13.95
CA ARG A 173 12.18 1.29 13.30
C ARG A 173 10.87 0.50 13.40
N SER A 174 10.23 0.55 14.56
CA SER A 174 8.92 -0.10 14.79
C SER A 174 7.81 0.57 13.99
N VAL A 175 7.76 1.91 13.96
CA VAL A 175 6.83 2.68 13.12
C VAL A 175 6.97 2.23 11.66
N TRP A 176 8.19 2.17 11.14
CA TRP A 176 8.41 1.78 9.75
C TRP A 176 8.03 0.33 9.48
N ALA A 177 8.34 -0.59 10.39
CA ALA A 177 7.92 -1.98 10.30
C ALA A 177 6.39 -2.11 10.22
N ILE A 178 5.65 -1.35 11.03
CA ILE A 178 4.18 -1.32 11.03
C ILE A 178 3.65 -0.76 9.70
N VAL A 179 4.22 0.34 9.19
CA VAL A 179 3.78 0.91 7.91
C VAL A 179 4.04 -0.07 6.76
N LEU A 180 5.20 -0.72 6.72
CA LEU A 180 5.49 -1.77 5.73
C LEU A 180 4.49 -2.92 5.81
N GLN A 181 4.14 -3.36 7.02
CA GLN A 181 3.14 -4.40 7.24
C GLN A 181 1.78 -3.97 6.67
N GLN A 182 1.37 -2.71 6.86
CA GLN A 182 0.09 -2.19 6.37
C GLN A 182 0.03 -2.07 4.84
N TYR A 183 1.17 -1.82 4.18
CA TYR A 183 1.24 -1.74 2.72
C TYR A 183 1.41 -3.11 2.05
N THR A 184 2.24 -3.97 2.63
CA THR A 184 2.57 -5.30 2.06
C THR A 184 1.59 -6.39 2.48
N ARG A 185 0.87 -6.18 3.60
CA ARG A 185 0.01 -7.17 4.28
C ARG A 185 0.74 -8.44 4.67
N SER A 186 2.07 -8.42 4.71
CA SER A 186 2.93 -9.51 5.19
C SER A 186 3.20 -9.34 6.67
N GLU A 187 3.16 -10.44 7.43
CA GLU A 187 3.58 -10.43 8.84
C GLU A 187 5.10 -10.31 9.00
N TYR A 188 5.89 -10.68 7.99
CA TYR A 188 7.34 -10.47 8.02
C TYR A 188 7.70 -9.34 7.08
N VAL A 189 8.40 -8.33 7.62
CA VAL A 189 8.85 -7.16 6.88
C VAL A 189 10.35 -6.99 7.03
N VAL A 190 11.01 -6.53 5.98
CA VAL A 190 12.44 -6.27 5.97
C VAL A 190 12.75 -4.89 5.40
N PHE A 191 13.67 -4.18 6.05
CA PHE A 191 14.22 -2.93 5.58
C PHE A 191 15.68 -2.80 6.01
N GLY A 192 16.45 -1.98 5.32
CA GLY A 192 17.80 -1.64 5.73
C GLY A 192 17.77 -0.64 6.88
N SER A 193 18.72 -0.75 7.79
CA SER A 193 19.04 0.31 8.74
C SER A 193 20.53 0.60 8.73
N VAL A 194 20.87 1.87 8.92
CA VAL A 194 22.26 2.31 9.07
C VAL A 194 22.63 2.27 10.55
N VAL A 195 23.73 1.60 10.86
CA VAL A 195 24.36 1.56 12.18
C VAL A 195 25.64 2.38 12.17
N SER A 196 26.05 2.89 13.33
CA SER A 196 27.21 3.80 13.47
C SER A 196 28.55 3.13 13.14
N GLY A 197 28.68 1.83 13.41
CA GLY A 197 29.95 1.09 13.43
C GLY A 197 30.89 1.44 14.59
N ARG A 198 30.50 2.38 15.46
CA ARG A 198 31.33 2.95 16.54
C ARG A 198 31.12 2.26 17.89
N ASP A 199 30.03 1.51 18.02
CA ASP A 199 29.63 0.80 19.25
C ASP A 199 30.44 -0.49 19.52
N SER A 200 31.54 -0.71 18.80
CA SER A 200 32.32 -1.96 18.83
C SER A 200 33.25 -2.11 20.04
N GLY A 201 33.20 -1.17 21.00
CA GLY A 201 33.86 -1.26 22.31
C GLY A 201 35.35 -0.91 22.32
N GLN A 202 35.92 -0.41 21.22
CA GLN A 202 37.27 0.15 21.23
C GLN A 202 37.26 1.59 21.76
N GLU A 203 38.24 1.93 22.60
CA GLU A 203 38.39 3.28 23.12
C GLU A 203 38.72 4.28 21.98
N GLY A 204 38.04 5.42 21.95
CA GLY A 204 38.27 6.48 20.96
C GLY A 204 37.55 6.32 19.62
N MET A 205 36.69 5.31 19.44
CA MET A 205 35.89 5.16 18.20
C MET A 205 35.01 6.37 17.89
N GLU A 206 34.52 7.05 18.93
CA GLU A 206 33.65 8.22 18.80
C GLU A 206 34.32 9.39 18.07
N THR A 207 35.66 9.48 18.09
CA THR A 207 36.44 10.55 17.45
C THR A 207 37.11 10.13 16.14
N MET A 208 36.95 8.88 15.72
CA MET A 208 37.55 8.35 14.50
C MET A 208 36.94 8.98 13.26
N ILE A 209 37.76 9.41 12.31
CA ILE A 209 37.31 9.89 11.00
C ILE A 209 37.47 8.75 9.99
N GLY A 210 36.39 8.36 9.32
CA GLY A 210 36.40 7.27 8.35
C GLY A 210 35.00 6.84 7.93
N MET A 211 34.94 5.84 7.05
CA MET A 211 33.69 5.16 6.70
C MET A 211 33.45 4.02 7.70
N LEU A 212 32.75 4.32 8.80
CA LEU A 212 32.43 3.33 9.85
C LEU A 212 30.98 2.85 9.78
N ILE A 213 30.07 3.69 9.27
CA ILE A 213 28.68 3.29 9.13
C ILE A 213 28.54 2.01 8.30
N ASN A 214 27.59 1.18 8.68
CA ASN A 214 27.25 0.00 7.91
C ASN A 214 25.74 -0.09 7.71
N THR A 215 25.33 -0.67 6.59
CA THR A 215 23.92 -0.92 6.30
C THR A 215 23.61 -2.39 6.53
N VAL A 216 22.67 -2.65 7.42
CA VAL A 216 22.31 -4.01 7.85
C VAL A 216 20.80 -4.24 7.74
N PRO A 217 20.35 -5.47 7.44
CA PRO A 217 18.93 -5.77 7.36
C PRO A 217 18.28 -5.87 8.74
N ILE A 218 17.09 -5.30 8.86
CA ILE A 218 16.18 -5.47 9.99
C ILE A 218 14.99 -6.29 9.50
N LEU A 219 14.95 -7.57 9.87
CA LEU A 219 13.80 -8.45 9.63
C LEU A 219 12.94 -8.49 10.89
N THR A 220 11.68 -8.09 10.78
CA THR A 220 10.76 -7.99 11.93
C THR A 220 9.48 -8.78 11.66
N HIS A 221 9.02 -9.52 12.68
CA HIS A 221 7.69 -10.13 12.71
C HIS A 221 6.69 -9.15 13.30
N VAL A 222 5.65 -8.81 12.54
CA VAL A 222 4.66 -7.77 12.80
C VAL A 222 3.24 -8.35 12.64
N PRO A 223 2.84 -9.33 13.47
CA PRO A 223 1.49 -9.90 13.39
C PRO A 223 0.48 -8.91 13.97
N MET A 224 -0.63 -8.66 13.27
CA MET A 224 -1.60 -7.60 13.63
C MET A 224 -2.26 -7.77 15.01
N THR A 225 -2.16 -8.97 15.59
CA THR A 225 -2.69 -9.32 16.91
C THR A 225 -1.73 -9.01 18.06
N SER A 226 -0.45 -8.75 17.80
CA SER A 226 0.54 -8.41 18.84
C SER A 226 0.27 -7.04 19.43
N LEU A 227 0.71 -6.82 20.67
CA LEU A 227 0.68 -5.51 21.29
C LEU A 227 1.73 -4.59 20.70
N VAL A 228 1.43 -3.29 20.64
CA VAL A 228 2.36 -2.27 20.15
C VAL A 228 3.66 -2.26 20.95
N ARG A 229 3.57 -2.29 22.29
CA ARG A 229 4.75 -2.30 23.17
C ARG A 229 5.66 -3.51 22.95
N ASP A 230 5.08 -4.69 22.71
CA ASP A 230 5.82 -5.93 22.57
C ASP A 230 6.64 -5.92 21.28
N LEU A 231 6.09 -5.35 20.19
CA LEU A 231 6.84 -5.12 18.96
C LEU A 231 8.01 -4.16 19.19
N ILE A 232 7.79 -3.02 19.85
CA ILE A 232 8.83 -2.02 20.10
C ILE A 232 9.96 -2.61 20.94
N GLN A 233 9.63 -3.38 21.98
CA GLN A 233 10.61 -4.08 22.81
C GLN A 233 11.37 -5.15 22.04
N SER A 234 10.69 -5.91 21.18
CA SER A 234 11.33 -6.91 20.30
C SER A 234 12.33 -6.26 19.33
N VAL A 235 11.92 -5.17 18.66
CA VAL A 235 12.80 -4.39 17.78
C VAL A 235 13.98 -3.80 18.54
N HIS A 236 13.76 -3.33 19.77
CA HIS A 236 14.84 -2.82 20.62
C HIS A 236 15.82 -3.92 21.03
N GLY A 237 15.33 -5.06 21.51
CA GLY A 237 16.17 -6.22 21.85
C GLY A 237 17.02 -6.69 20.68
N TYR A 238 16.40 -6.86 19.50
CA TYR A 238 17.13 -7.19 18.28
C TYR A 238 18.18 -6.13 17.92
N SER A 239 17.86 -4.84 18.07
CA SER A 239 18.81 -3.75 17.81
C SER A 239 20.03 -3.79 18.73
N THR A 240 19.86 -4.24 19.98
CA THR A 240 20.95 -4.41 20.95
C THR A 240 21.85 -5.59 20.58
N ASP A 241 21.27 -6.74 20.26
CA ASP A 241 22.04 -7.93 19.86
C ASP A 241 22.81 -7.69 18.54
N LEU A 242 22.18 -6.96 17.61
CA LEU A 242 22.75 -6.58 16.33
C LEU A 242 24.08 -5.81 16.43
N VAL A 243 24.29 -5.02 17.50
CA VAL A 243 25.49 -4.19 17.64
C VAL A 243 26.78 -5.01 17.50
N HIS A 244 26.82 -6.19 18.12
CA HIS A 244 28.00 -7.07 18.11
C HIS A 244 28.31 -7.66 16.73
N HIS A 245 27.32 -7.70 15.83
CA HIS A 245 27.39 -8.32 14.50
C HIS A 245 27.33 -7.30 13.36
N SER A 246 27.16 -6.01 13.71
CA SER A 246 26.97 -4.89 12.79
C SER A 246 28.18 -4.56 11.92
N HIS A 247 29.33 -5.17 12.19
CA HIS A 247 30.56 -5.02 11.40
C HIS A 247 30.59 -5.88 10.13
N CYS A 248 29.66 -6.83 9.98
CA CYS A 248 29.62 -7.72 8.82
C CYS A 248 29.12 -6.99 7.57
N SER A 249 29.79 -7.20 6.43
CA SER A 249 29.36 -6.55 5.18
C SER A 249 27.99 -7.07 4.74
N LEU A 250 27.18 -6.20 4.12
CA LEU A 250 25.88 -6.62 3.56
C LEU A 250 26.03 -7.75 2.52
N VAL A 251 27.17 -7.81 1.82
CA VAL A 251 27.50 -8.88 0.87
C VAL A 251 27.67 -10.21 1.59
N ASP A 252 28.40 -10.24 2.71
CA ASP A 252 28.58 -11.46 3.51
C ASP A 252 27.26 -11.93 4.12
N ILE A 253 26.49 -11.00 4.68
CA ILE A 253 25.14 -11.27 5.23
C ILE A 253 24.24 -11.89 4.14
N LYS A 254 24.30 -11.36 2.91
CA LYS A 254 23.57 -11.91 1.76
C LYS A 254 24.03 -13.32 1.39
N ASN A 255 25.34 -13.55 1.39
CA ASN A 255 25.90 -14.87 1.08
C ASN A 255 25.53 -15.91 2.14
N TRP A 256 25.52 -15.54 3.42
CA TRP A 256 25.19 -16.46 4.52
C TRP A 256 23.70 -16.81 4.60
N SER A 257 22.82 -15.87 4.25
CA SER A 257 21.36 -16.07 4.28
C SER A 257 20.81 -16.96 3.16
N ALA A 258 21.65 -17.33 2.17
CA ALA A 258 21.41 -18.39 1.18
C ALA A 258 20.08 -18.36 0.40
N ILE A 259 19.40 -17.20 0.30
CA ILE A 259 18.17 -17.09 -0.50
C ILE A 259 18.52 -16.92 -1.98
N SER A 260 18.45 -18.05 -2.69
CA SER A 260 18.62 -18.10 -4.14
C SER A 260 17.48 -17.35 -4.83
N GLY A 261 17.78 -16.24 -5.53
CA GLY A 261 16.83 -15.54 -6.42
C GLY A 261 16.39 -14.14 -5.98
N LEU A 262 16.68 -13.70 -4.76
CA LEU A 262 16.47 -12.29 -4.37
C LEU A 262 17.59 -11.41 -4.91
N LYS A 263 17.22 -10.40 -5.72
CA LYS A 263 18.18 -9.43 -6.26
C LYS A 263 18.79 -8.60 -5.14
N ASP A 264 17.97 -8.15 -4.19
CA ASP A 264 18.33 -7.35 -3.01
C ASP A 264 17.59 -7.88 -1.76
N ILE A 265 18.16 -7.71 -0.55
CA ILE A 265 17.55 -8.19 0.71
C ILE A 265 16.35 -7.31 1.12
N PHE A 266 16.40 -6.01 0.79
CA PHE A 266 15.39 -5.02 1.09
C PHE A 266 15.42 -3.89 0.06
N ASP A 267 14.28 -3.22 -0.12
CA ASP A 267 14.13 -2.13 -1.09
C ASP A 267 14.08 -0.74 -0.44
N THR A 268 13.95 -0.69 0.90
CA THR A 268 13.78 0.56 1.65
C THR A 268 14.80 0.67 2.78
N LEU A 269 15.16 1.91 3.13
CA LEU A 269 16.18 2.23 4.12
C LEU A 269 15.61 3.19 5.18
N LEU A 270 15.81 2.88 6.46
CA LEU A 270 15.52 3.79 7.57
C LEU A 270 16.81 4.16 8.31
N VAL A 271 17.12 5.45 8.31
CA VAL A 271 18.29 6.05 8.94
C VAL A 271 17.82 6.91 10.12
N TYR A 272 18.39 6.68 11.30
CA TYR A 272 18.20 7.56 12.46
C TYR A 272 19.52 8.28 12.74
N GLU A 273 19.53 9.58 12.47
CA GLU A 273 20.71 10.44 12.50
C GLU A 273 20.78 11.17 13.84
N ASN A 274 21.53 10.60 14.78
CA ASN A 274 21.82 11.22 16.08
C ASN A 274 23.27 11.71 16.12
N TYR A 275 23.65 12.57 15.18
CA TYR A 275 25.01 13.08 15.10
C TYR A 275 25.33 14.02 16.27
N PRO A 276 26.61 14.13 16.68
CA PRO A 276 27.03 15.14 17.64
C PRO A 276 26.67 16.54 17.15
N GLU A 277 26.19 17.40 18.05
CA GLU A 277 25.97 18.81 17.70
C GLU A 277 27.30 19.45 17.29
N SER A 278 27.34 19.99 16.08
CA SER A 278 28.49 20.80 15.66
C SER A 278 28.40 22.19 16.29
N ASN A 279 29.54 22.76 16.71
CA ASN A 279 29.63 24.12 17.25
C ASN A 279 29.39 25.23 16.18
N PHE A 280 28.75 24.89 15.07
CA PHE A 280 28.45 25.79 13.95
C PHE A 280 27.50 26.93 14.37
N ASN A 281 26.48 26.62 15.18
CA ASN A 281 25.40 27.55 15.54
C ASN A 281 25.59 28.25 16.89
N ARG A 282 26.76 28.16 17.52
CA ARG A 282 27.01 28.90 18.77
C ARG A 282 27.23 30.39 18.47
N ASN A 283 26.43 31.25 19.12
CA ASN A 283 26.57 32.71 19.11
C ASN A 283 27.86 33.15 19.83
N ILE A 284 29.00 32.92 19.17
CA ILE A 284 30.31 33.37 19.59
C ILE A 284 30.73 34.45 18.58
N THR A 285 31.19 35.60 19.07
CA THR A 285 31.76 36.66 18.22
C THR A 285 32.98 36.10 17.50
N ARG A 286 32.88 35.95 16.18
CA ARG A 286 33.88 35.30 15.32
C ARG A 286 34.29 36.24 14.18
N PRO A 287 35.52 36.12 13.64
CA PRO A 287 36.01 36.99 12.57
C PRO A 287 35.25 36.84 11.23
N PHE A 288 34.53 35.73 11.07
CA PHE A 288 33.63 35.47 9.96
C PHE A 288 32.49 34.54 10.42
N HIS A 289 31.39 34.54 9.68
CA HIS A 289 30.26 33.64 9.90
C HIS A 289 30.23 32.59 8.80
N ILE A 290 30.03 31.32 9.17
CA ILE A 290 29.75 30.26 8.20
C ILE A 290 28.27 29.89 8.31
N GLU A 291 27.56 30.04 7.20
CA GLU A 291 26.17 29.60 7.07
C GLU A 291 26.15 28.27 6.31
N PRO A 292 25.72 27.16 6.94
CA PRO A 292 25.51 25.91 6.24
C PRO A 292 24.51 26.10 5.10
N PHE A 293 24.87 25.65 3.90
CA PHE A 293 24.01 25.73 2.73
C PHE A 293 23.73 24.35 2.18
N GLY A 294 22.87 23.62 2.89
CA GLY A 294 22.38 22.30 2.51
C GLY A 294 23.47 21.27 2.17
N GLY A 295 23.01 20.12 1.72
CA GLY A 295 23.83 19.03 1.23
C GLY A 295 22.89 18.01 0.60
N ASP A 296 23.32 17.36 -0.48
CA ASP A 296 22.56 16.23 -0.99
C ASP A 296 23.41 14.97 -0.88
N GLU A 297 22.87 14.00 -0.15
CA GLU A 297 23.36 12.64 -0.06
C GLU A 297 22.23 11.71 -0.53
N PHE A 298 22.55 10.80 -1.45
CA PHE A 298 21.55 9.87 -2.00
C PHE A 298 22.05 8.44 -1.92
N VAL A 299 21.20 7.58 -1.36
CA VAL A 299 21.40 6.13 -1.38
C VAL A 299 20.41 5.54 -2.39
N ASP A 300 20.86 4.62 -3.25
CA ASP A 300 20.11 4.16 -4.43
C ASP A 300 19.04 3.09 -4.11
N TYR A 301 18.24 3.31 -3.06
CA TYR A 301 17.08 2.49 -2.65
C TYR A 301 15.77 3.07 -3.18
N LEU A 302 14.70 2.26 -3.25
CA LEU A 302 13.38 2.70 -3.72
C LEU A 302 12.87 3.89 -2.88
N LEU A 303 13.02 3.76 -1.57
CA LEU A 303 12.64 4.75 -0.56
C LEU A 303 13.67 4.77 0.58
N THR A 304 14.16 5.95 0.92
CA THR A 304 14.98 6.19 2.11
C THR A 304 14.26 7.16 3.02
N ILE A 305 14.17 6.83 4.31
CA ILE A 305 13.62 7.67 5.37
C ILE A 305 14.77 8.02 6.31
N ALA A 306 15.14 9.29 6.37
CA ALA A 306 16.13 9.80 7.32
C ALA A 306 15.43 10.62 8.40
N ILE A 307 15.72 10.34 9.68
CA ILE A 307 15.09 10.99 10.83
C ILE A 307 16.17 11.51 11.75
N SER A 308 16.14 12.79 12.07
CA SER A 308 17.05 13.43 13.01
C SER A 308 16.29 14.19 14.10
N PRO A 309 16.82 14.26 15.32
CA PRO A 309 16.31 15.19 16.33
C PRO A 309 16.31 16.64 15.82
N SER A 310 15.35 17.44 16.26
CA SER A 310 15.23 18.87 15.97
C SER A 310 14.66 19.60 17.20
N VAL A 311 14.85 20.92 17.26
CA VAL A 311 14.35 21.76 18.37
C VAL A 311 12.84 21.61 18.58
N ASP A 312 12.08 21.47 17.49
CA ASP A 312 10.62 21.37 17.51
C ASP A 312 10.08 19.92 17.41
N GLY A 313 10.95 18.92 17.57
CA GLY A 313 10.60 17.50 17.47
C GLY A 313 11.60 16.69 16.65
N TYR A 314 11.16 16.14 15.53
CA TYR A 314 12.00 15.32 14.64
C TYR A 314 11.90 15.79 13.20
N HIS A 315 13.04 16.05 12.56
CA HIS A 315 13.09 16.32 11.13
C HIS A 315 13.11 14.97 10.38
N ALA A 316 12.16 14.76 9.47
CA ALA A 316 12.05 13.54 8.69
C ALA A 316 12.12 13.86 7.20
N MET A 317 13.06 13.21 6.50
CA MET A 317 13.27 13.32 5.06
C MET A 317 12.92 12.00 4.38
N PHE A 318 12.02 12.06 3.40
CA PHE A 318 11.59 10.92 2.61
C PHE A 318 12.09 11.10 1.18
N THR A 319 13.06 10.29 0.79
CA THR A 319 13.70 10.36 -0.53
C THR A 319 13.32 9.13 -1.35
N SER A 320 12.74 9.33 -2.53
CA SER A 320 12.29 8.25 -3.42
C SER A 320 12.83 8.39 -4.83
N LYS A 321 12.86 7.28 -5.58
CA LYS A 321 13.19 7.27 -7.01
C LYS A 321 12.01 7.79 -7.83
N THR A 322 12.18 8.94 -8.49
CA THR A 322 11.10 9.63 -9.24
C THR A 322 10.52 8.83 -10.40
N HIS A 323 11.25 7.84 -10.90
CA HIS A 323 10.82 6.96 -12.00
C HIS A 323 10.15 5.67 -11.51
N GLU A 324 10.22 5.37 -10.21
CA GLU A 324 9.67 4.16 -9.60
C GLU A 324 8.50 4.43 -8.65
N VAL A 325 8.38 5.66 -8.13
CA VAL A 325 7.33 6.04 -7.17
C VAL A 325 6.59 7.28 -7.64
N GLU A 326 5.27 7.18 -7.70
CA GLU A 326 4.40 8.31 -8.00
C GLU A 326 4.39 9.34 -6.85
N ALA A 327 4.54 10.62 -7.18
CA ALA A 327 4.73 11.68 -6.18
C ALA A 327 3.55 11.80 -5.20
N SER A 328 2.31 11.60 -5.66
CA SER A 328 1.12 11.64 -4.80
C SER A 328 1.06 10.49 -3.78
N VAL A 329 1.63 9.34 -4.13
CA VAL A 329 1.71 8.17 -3.22
C VAL A 329 2.63 8.47 -2.04
N MET A 330 3.70 9.22 -2.27
CA MET A 330 4.62 9.60 -1.19
C MET A 330 3.93 10.40 -0.09
N THR A 331 3.00 11.30 -0.44
CA THR A 331 2.21 12.04 0.58
C THR A 331 1.40 11.09 1.46
N PHE A 332 0.70 10.10 0.89
CA PHE A 332 -0.05 9.12 1.68
C PHE A 332 0.83 8.26 2.57
N LEU A 333 2.02 7.87 2.09
CA LEU A 333 2.97 7.09 2.87
C LEU A 333 3.52 7.91 4.05
N ILE A 334 3.83 9.18 3.82
CA ILE A 334 4.28 10.13 4.84
C ILE A 334 3.17 10.34 5.88
N ASP A 335 1.94 10.60 5.45
CA ASP A 335 0.78 10.77 6.34
C ASP A 335 0.60 9.54 7.23
N ARG A 336 0.73 8.32 6.66
CA ARG A 336 0.64 7.06 7.42
C ARG A 336 1.78 6.93 8.43
N PHE A 337 3.02 7.23 8.02
CA PHE A 337 4.18 7.18 8.90
C PHE A 337 4.02 8.10 10.11
N VAL A 338 3.60 9.35 9.87
CA VAL A 338 3.34 10.34 10.92
C VAL A 338 2.21 9.88 11.82
N HIS A 339 1.10 9.40 11.25
CA HIS A 339 -0.05 8.92 12.02
C HIS A 339 0.32 7.79 12.98
N VAL A 340 1.07 6.79 12.50
CA VAL A 340 1.55 5.68 13.35
C VAL A 340 2.53 6.19 14.41
N ALA A 341 3.49 7.06 14.05
CA ALA A 341 4.43 7.64 15.00
C ALA A 341 3.72 8.44 16.11
N SER A 342 2.72 9.25 15.75
CA SER A 342 1.93 10.04 16.71
C SER A 342 1.08 9.17 17.63
N LYS A 343 0.46 8.09 17.11
CA LYS A 343 -0.30 7.13 17.95
C LYS A 343 0.61 6.39 18.94
N ILE A 344 1.82 6.01 18.53
CA ILE A 344 2.78 5.38 19.46
C ILE A 344 3.25 6.40 20.50
N ALA A 345 3.59 7.62 20.07
CA ALA A 345 4.06 8.68 20.96
C ALA A 345 3.00 9.13 21.98
N SER A 346 1.69 9.00 21.69
CA SER A 346 0.64 9.35 22.65
C SER A 346 0.59 8.44 23.89
N ALA A 347 1.30 7.30 23.86
CA ALA A 347 1.30 6.25 24.88
C ALA A 347 -0.04 5.50 25.08
N GLU A 348 -1.15 6.00 24.52
CA GLU A 348 -2.49 5.43 24.65
C GLU A 348 -2.62 4.06 23.97
N PHE A 349 -1.88 3.84 22.88
CA PHE A 349 -1.98 2.63 22.06
C PHE A 349 -0.95 1.55 22.43
N LEU A 350 -0.10 1.77 23.44
CA LEU A 350 0.99 0.83 23.76
C LEU A 350 0.50 -0.56 24.16
N ASP A 351 -0.64 -0.60 24.87
CA ASP A 351 -1.28 -1.82 25.35
C ASP A 351 -2.37 -2.33 24.39
N GLU A 352 -2.54 -1.67 23.25
CA GLU A 352 -3.46 -2.07 22.17
C GLU A 352 -2.75 -2.96 21.16
N THR A 353 -3.54 -3.65 20.33
CA THR A 353 -3.00 -4.47 19.23
C THR A 353 -2.52 -3.60 18.07
N LEU A 354 -1.56 -4.10 17.28
CA LEU A 354 -1.08 -3.42 16.06
C LEU A 354 -2.21 -3.10 15.06
N SER A 355 -3.28 -3.91 15.04
CA SER A 355 -4.47 -3.64 14.23
C SER A 355 -5.17 -2.30 14.55
N SER A 356 -5.06 -1.80 15.79
CA SER A 356 -5.60 -0.49 16.17
C SER A 356 -4.91 0.70 15.48
N LEU A 357 -3.71 0.47 14.93
CA LEU A 357 -2.91 1.46 14.22
C LEU A 357 -3.20 1.47 12.70
N ASP A 358 -3.89 0.47 12.16
CA ASP A 358 -4.23 0.36 10.73
C ASP A 358 -5.53 1.11 10.41
N GLU A 359 -5.45 2.42 10.58
CA GLU A 359 -6.52 3.35 10.23
C GLU A 359 -5.99 4.34 9.19
N ALA A 360 -6.80 4.62 8.17
CA ALA A 360 -6.49 5.64 7.16
C ALA A 360 -6.39 7.02 7.82
N PRO A 361 -5.27 7.76 7.62
CA PRO A 361 -5.20 9.17 8.00
C PRO A 361 -6.36 9.96 7.38
N GLN A 362 -6.74 11.08 8.01
CA GLN A 362 -7.91 11.86 7.61
C GLN A 362 -7.90 12.26 6.13
N HIS A 363 -6.72 12.61 5.60
CA HIS A 363 -6.52 12.94 4.19
C HIS A 363 -6.79 11.73 3.26
N GLU A 364 -6.19 10.57 3.54
CA GLU A 364 -6.44 9.32 2.81
C GLU A 364 -7.92 8.93 2.84
N LYS A 365 -8.56 9.02 4.02
CA LYS A 365 -9.97 8.71 4.21
C LYS A 365 -10.89 9.62 3.38
N ALA A 366 -10.58 10.92 3.30
CA ALA A 366 -11.34 11.87 2.49
C ALA A 366 -11.25 11.55 0.99
N VAL A 367 -10.05 11.21 0.50
CA VAL A 367 -9.83 10.78 -0.89
C VAL A 367 -10.58 9.47 -1.18
N TRP A 368 -10.50 8.50 -0.28
CA TRP A 368 -11.21 7.23 -0.43
C TRP A 368 -12.74 7.41 -0.48
N LEU A 369 -13.31 8.19 0.44
CA LEU A 369 -14.76 8.43 0.50
C LEU A 369 -15.27 9.19 -0.73
N SER A 370 -14.54 10.21 -1.20
CA SER A 370 -14.92 10.99 -2.37
C SER A 370 -14.82 10.22 -3.69
N SER A 371 -13.94 9.21 -3.77
CA SER A 371 -13.74 8.39 -4.98
C SER A 371 -14.50 7.07 -5.00
N SER A 372 -15.05 6.60 -3.87
CA SER A 372 -15.68 5.28 -3.77
C SER A 372 -17.18 5.23 -4.08
N PHE A 373 -17.85 6.38 -4.09
CA PHE A 373 -19.29 6.45 -4.26
C PHE A 373 -19.67 7.42 -5.38
N GLY A 374 -20.49 6.94 -6.30
CA GLY A 374 -21.12 7.80 -7.32
C GLY A 374 -22.33 8.56 -6.75
N THR A 375 -22.95 9.37 -7.59
CA THR A 375 -24.17 10.11 -7.24
C THR A 375 -25.28 9.17 -6.78
N VAL A 376 -25.92 9.50 -5.66
CA VAL A 376 -27.13 8.81 -5.21
C VAL A 376 -28.29 9.25 -6.10
N ALA A 377 -28.88 8.32 -6.85
CA ALA A 377 -30.07 8.54 -7.67
C ALA A 377 -31.27 7.79 -7.08
N PRO A 378 -32.45 8.42 -6.99
CA PRO A 378 -33.67 7.71 -6.61
C PRO A 378 -34.00 6.66 -7.67
N LEU A 379 -34.41 5.47 -7.24
CA LEU A 379 -34.96 4.46 -8.13
C LEU A 379 -36.43 4.78 -8.41
N PRO A 380 -36.86 4.87 -9.69
CA PRO A 380 -38.24 5.23 -10.04
C PRO A 380 -39.27 4.16 -9.63
N TYR A 381 -38.82 2.93 -9.37
CA TYR A 381 -39.67 1.81 -8.95
C TYR A 381 -39.02 1.03 -7.82
N GLU A 382 -39.84 0.50 -6.92
CA GLU A 382 -39.39 -0.41 -5.87
C GLU A 382 -39.27 -1.87 -6.34
N LEU A 383 -40.15 -2.29 -7.25
CA LEU A 383 -40.23 -3.66 -7.77
C LEU A 383 -39.85 -3.71 -9.24
N LEU A 384 -39.10 -4.75 -9.62
CA LEU A 384 -38.55 -4.90 -10.98
C LEU A 384 -39.64 -4.97 -12.06
N HIS A 385 -40.75 -5.67 -11.79
CA HIS A 385 -41.81 -5.87 -12.78
C HIS A 385 -42.65 -4.61 -13.01
N HIS A 386 -42.74 -3.68 -12.05
CA HIS A 386 -43.48 -2.42 -12.24
C HIS A 386 -42.92 -1.56 -13.38
N ALA A 387 -41.59 -1.50 -13.51
CA ALA A 387 -40.94 -0.80 -14.62
C ALA A 387 -41.31 -1.41 -15.97
N PHE A 388 -41.43 -2.75 -16.02
CA PHE A 388 -41.81 -3.47 -17.22
C PHE A 388 -43.29 -3.28 -17.55
N GLU A 389 -44.17 -3.34 -16.54
CA GLU A 389 -45.61 -3.16 -16.68
C GLU A 389 -45.98 -1.77 -17.19
N GLU A 390 -45.38 -0.71 -16.64
CA GLU A 390 -45.61 0.65 -17.13
C GLU A 390 -45.15 0.79 -18.58
N ARG A 391 -43.98 0.22 -18.94
CA ARG A 391 -43.50 0.23 -20.33
C ARG A 391 -44.47 -0.50 -21.27
N ALA A 392 -45.01 -1.63 -20.83
CA ALA A 392 -46.00 -2.40 -21.59
C ALA A 392 -47.34 -1.70 -21.74
N GLN A 393 -47.76 -0.91 -20.75
CA GLN A 393 -48.95 -0.07 -20.86
C GLN A 393 -48.73 1.12 -21.81
N LEU A 394 -47.58 1.79 -21.71
CA LEU A 394 -47.29 2.97 -22.52
C LEU A 394 -46.92 2.65 -23.98
N ASN A 395 -46.28 1.50 -24.22
CA ASN A 395 -45.75 1.12 -25.53
C ASN A 395 -46.01 -0.37 -25.83
N PRO A 396 -47.28 -0.80 -25.92
CA PRO A 396 -47.64 -2.22 -26.02
C PRO A 396 -47.09 -2.88 -27.28
N ASP A 397 -47.07 -2.20 -28.42
CA ASP A 397 -46.73 -2.79 -29.72
C ASP A 397 -45.21 -2.84 -30.00
N VAL A 398 -44.38 -2.29 -29.11
CA VAL A 398 -42.92 -2.30 -29.27
C VAL A 398 -42.37 -3.68 -28.98
N ARG A 399 -41.46 -4.18 -29.83
CA ARG A 399 -40.78 -5.47 -29.61
C ARG A 399 -40.03 -5.45 -28.28
N ALA A 400 -40.32 -6.42 -27.42
CA ALA A 400 -39.68 -6.55 -26.10
C ALA A 400 -38.59 -7.63 -26.10
N ILE A 401 -38.85 -8.77 -26.74
CA ILE A 401 -37.89 -9.87 -26.86
C ILE A 401 -37.95 -10.50 -28.26
N GLU A 402 -36.79 -10.93 -28.76
CA GLU A 402 -36.64 -11.69 -30.00
C GLU A 402 -35.74 -12.90 -29.74
N PHE A 403 -36.10 -14.05 -30.32
CA PHE A 403 -35.33 -15.28 -30.28
C PHE A 403 -35.60 -16.08 -31.56
N GLU A 404 -34.53 -16.43 -32.29
CA GLU A 404 -34.58 -17.20 -33.54
C GLU A 404 -35.58 -16.66 -34.58
N GLY A 405 -35.61 -15.33 -34.76
CA GLY A 405 -36.46 -14.65 -35.75
C GLY A 405 -37.95 -14.55 -35.37
N ARG A 406 -38.34 -15.07 -34.20
CA ARG A 406 -39.66 -14.85 -33.58
C ARG A 406 -39.52 -13.79 -32.48
N TRP A 407 -40.58 -13.03 -32.20
CA TRP A 407 -40.56 -11.96 -31.21
C TRP A 407 -41.89 -11.82 -30.49
N LEU A 408 -41.86 -11.19 -29.30
CA LEU A 408 -43.04 -10.76 -28.55
C LEU A 408 -42.95 -9.27 -28.25
N SER A 409 -44.07 -8.56 -28.37
CA SER A 409 -44.20 -7.16 -27.96
C SER A 409 -44.20 -7.01 -26.44
N TYR A 410 -44.00 -5.79 -25.93
CA TYR A 410 -44.14 -5.54 -24.49
C TYR A 410 -45.54 -5.89 -23.99
N GLY A 411 -46.58 -5.57 -24.76
CA GLY A 411 -47.97 -5.87 -24.44
C GLY A 411 -48.24 -7.37 -24.41
N GLU A 412 -47.77 -8.10 -25.43
CA GLU A 412 -47.91 -9.56 -25.52
C GLU A 412 -47.16 -10.26 -24.39
N LEU A 413 -45.90 -9.88 -24.14
CA LEU A 413 -45.10 -10.47 -23.06
C LEU A 413 -45.74 -10.22 -21.70
N ASN A 414 -46.22 -9.01 -21.44
CA ASN A 414 -46.88 -8.65 -20.19
C ASN A 414 -48.20 -9.41 -20.00
N SER A 415 -49.02 -9.51 -21.06
CA SER A 415 -50.30 -10.23 -21.02
C SER A 415 -50.11 -11.74 -20.81
N GLN A 416 -49.17 -12.37 -21.52
CA GLN A 416 -48.89 -13.79 -21.35
C GLN A 416 -48.25 -14.10 -19.98
N ALA A 417 -47.40 -13.21 -19.46
CA ALA A 417 -46.89 -13.33 -18.09
C ALA A 417 -48.01 -13.19 -17.04
N SER A 418 -49.01 -12.33 -17.29
CA SER A 418 -50.21 -12.23 -16.44
C SER A 418 -51.06 -13.51 -16.46
N ASN A 419 -51.15 -14.21 -17.59
CA ASN A 419 -51.83 -15.50 -17.67
C ASN A 419 -51.14 -16.56 -16.80
N LEU A 420 -49.81 -16.66 -16.89
CA LEU A 420 -49.02 -17.53 -16.02
C LEU A 420 -49.10 -17.11 -14.54
N ALA A 421 -49.19 -15.81 -14.25
CA ALA A 421 -49.39 -15.31 -12.89
C ALA A 421 -50.76 -15.73 -12.32
N ALA A 422 -51.81 -15.77 -13.16
CA ALA A 422 -53.11 -16.31 -12.77
C ALA A 422 -53.01 -17.81 -12.42
N ASP A 423 -52.30 -18.60 -13.22
CA ASP A 423 -52.06 -20.03 -12.94
C ASP A 423 -51.29 -20.24 -11.62
N LEU A 424 -50.25 -19.43 -11.37
CA LEU A 424 -49.51 -19.45 -10.10
C LEU A 424 -50.41 -19.07 -8.91
N THR A 425 -51.39 -18.19 -9.11
CA THR A 425 -52.34 -17.79 -8.07
C THR A 425 -53.25 -18.94 -7.66
N GLU A 426 -53.70 -19.75 -8.61
CA GLU A 426 -54.50 -20.95 -8.33
C GLU A 426 -53.73 -21.99 -7.49
N LEU A 427 -52.40 -21.99 -7.59
CA LEU A 427 -51.50 -22.83 -6.77
C LEU A 427 -51.15 -22.22 -5.40
N GLY A 428 -51.74 -21.07 -5.05
CA GLY A 428 -51.50 -20.40 -3.76
C GLY A 428 -50.14 -19.70 -3.65
N VAL A 429 -49.47 -19.42 -4.78
CA VAL A 429 -48.19 -18.69 -4.79
C VAL A 429 -48.43 -17.25 -4.33
N CYS A 430 -47.62 -16.80 -3.38
CA CYS A 430 -47.74 -15.50 -2.73
C CYS A 430 -46.38 -14.83 -2.50
N ALA A 431 -46.39 -13.64 -1.89
CA ALA A 431 -45.17 -12.96 -1.49
C ALA A 431 -44.37 -13.84 -0.50
N GLY A 432 -43.12 -14.14 -0.86
CA GLY A 432 -42.26 -15.07 -0.10
C GLY A 432 -42.24 -16.51 -0.63
N SER A 433 -43.13 -16.86 -1.56
CA SER A 433 -43.01 -18.09 -2.35
C SER A 433 -41.82 -18.04 -3.31
N ARG A 434 -41.44 -19.21 -3.83
CA ARG A 434 -40.38 -19.37 -4.84
C ARG A 434 -40.88 -20.18 -6.01
N VAL A 435 -40.64 -19.69 -7.22
CA VAL A 435 -41.04 -20.35 -8.46
C VAL A 435 -39.81 -20.70 -9.27
N ALA A 436 -39.58 -21.99 -9.53
CA ALA A 436 -38.51 -22.39 -10.43
C ALA A 436 -38.92 -22.13 -11.88
N VAL A 437 -38.03 -21.54 -12.67
CA VAL A 437 -38.23 -21.36 -14.11
C VAL A 437 -37.15 -22.17 -14.81
N ILE A 438 -37.53 -23.36 -15.29
CA ILE A 438 -36.60 -24.39 -15.79
C ILE A 438 -36.80 -24.58 -17.28
N MET A 439 -35.91 -24.03 -18.09
CA MET A 439 -35.97 -24.13 -19.55
C MET A 439 -34.61 -23.77 -20.17
N GLU A 440 -34.43 -24.14 -21.43
CA GLU A 440 -33.35 -23.60 -22.27
C GLU A 440 -33.66 -22.13 -22.66
N ARG A 441 -32.73 -21.47 -23.36
CA ARG A 441 -32.97 -20.13 -23.91
C ARG A 441 -34.12 -20.20 -24.92
N CYS A 442 -35.21 -19.48 -24.66
CA CYS A 442 -36.41 -19.43 -25.50
C CYS A 442 -37.19 -18.14 -25.25
N LEU A 443 -38.23 -17.88 -26.05
CA LEU A 443 -39.11 -16.71 -25.90
C LEU A 443 -39.88 -16.73 -24.57
N GLU A 444 -40.19 -17.92 -24.07
CA GLU A 444 -41.00 -18.14 -22.88
C GLU A 444 -40.23 -17.87 -21.58
N PHE A 445 -38.90 -17.78 -21.63
CA PHE A 445 -38.08 -17.64 -20.43
C PHE A 445 -38.43 -16.39 -19.63
N PRO A 446 -38.45 -15.16 -20.19
CA PRO A 446 -38.87 -13.98 -19.44
C PRO A 446 -40.34 -14.01 -19.01
N LEU A 447 -41.21 -14.74 -19.70
CA LEU A 447 -42.61 -14.91 -19.28
C LEU A 447 -42.68 -15.54 -17.89
N GLY A 448 -41.94 -16.64 -17.69
CA GLY A 448 -41.86 -17.32 -16.40
C GLY A 448 -41.28 -16.43 -15.30
N LEU A 449 -40.24 -15.65 -15.61
CA LEU A 449 -39.63 -14.73 -14.64
C LEU A 449 -40.60 -13.61 -14.24
N LEU A 450 -41.27 -12.99 -15.22
CA LEU A 450 -42.24 -11.91 -14.99
C LEU A 450 -43.47 -12.43 -14.24
N ALA A 451 -43.98 -13.61 -14.60
CA ALA A 451 -45.13 -14.23 -13.93
C ALA A 451 -44.86 -14.47 -12.44
N ALA A 452 -43.68 -15.01 -12.11
CA ALA A 452 -43.25 -15.20 -10.73
C ALA A 452 -43.18 -13.87 -9.96
N LEU A 453 -42.59 -12.82 -10.56
CA LEU A 453 -42.51 -11.50 -9.92
C LEU A 453 -43.89 -10.86 -9.71
N LYS A 454 -44.83 -11.03 -10.66
CA LYS A 454 -46.19 -10.49 -10.62
C LYS A 454 -47.02 -11.02 -9.45
N VAL A 455 -46.81 -12.26 -9.04
CA VAL A 455 -47.44 -12.85 -7.84
C VAL A 455 -46.63 -12.60 -6.55
N GLY A 456 -45.63 -11.72 -6.61
CA GLY A 456 -44.76 -11.35 -5.48
C GLY A 456 -43.73 -12.39 -5.08
N SER A 457 -43.60 -13.48 -5.85
CA SER A 457 -42.66 -14.56 -5.56
C SER A 457 -41.26 -14.27 -6.10
N ALA A 458 -40.26 -14.93 -5.53
CA ALA A 458 -38.93 -14.96 -6.12
C ALA A 458 -38.89 -16.00 -7.24
N PHE A 459 -38.18 -15.71 -8.34
CA PHE A 459 -37.90 -16.75 -9.34
C PHE A 459 -36.54 -17.42 -9.11
N VAL A 460 -36.47 -18.70 -9.43
CA VAL A 460 -35.26 -19.53 -9.41
C VAL A 460 -34.97 -19.96 -10.86
N PRO A 461 -34.15 -19.21 -11.61
CA PRO A 461 -33.91 -19.51 -13.02
C PRO A 461 -32.91 -20.66 -13.14
N LEU A 462 -33.29 -21.73 -13.84
CA LEU A 462 -32.48 -22.93 -14.01
C LEU A 462 -32.42 -23.34 -15.47
N ASP A 463 -31.23 -23.77 -15.90
CA ASP A 463 -31.04 -24.33 -17.22
C ASP A 463 -31.58 -25.77 -17.25
N ALA A 464 -32.50 -26.05 -18.18
CA ALA A 464 -33.07 -27.38 -18.32
C ALA A 464 -32.02 -28.44 -18.70
N THR A 465 -30.88 -28.07 -19.28
CA THR A 465 -29.79 -29.01 -19.63
C THR A 465 -29.04 -29.55 -18.41
N PHE A 466 -29.23 -28.98 -17.22
CA PHE A 466 -28.58 -29.47 -16.01
C PHE A 466 -28.97 -30.93 -15.70
N PRO A 467 -28.05 -31.74 -15.14
CA PRO A 467 -28.35 -33.12 -14.77
C PRO A 467 -29.53 -33.22 -13.81
N SER A 468 -30.36 -34.26 -13.94
CA SER A 468 -31.60 -34.42 -13.16
C SER A 468 -31.37 -34.37 -11.65
N ASN A 469 -30.31 -35.02 -11.15
CA ASN A 469 -29.96 -34.98 -9.72
C ASN A 469 -29.62 -33.57 -9.23
N ARG A 470 -29.02 -32.73 -10.10
CA ARG A 470 -28.68 -31.35 -9.77
C ARG A 470 -29.95 -30.49 -9.71
N LEU A 471 -30.86 -30.66 -10.67
CA LEU A 471 -32.14 -29.96 -10.67
C LEU A 471 -32.99 -30.36 -9.46
N ALA A 472 -33.16 -31.66 -9.21
CA ALA A 472 -33.90 -32.19 -8.05
C ALA A 472 -33.41 -31.55 -6.75
N ARG A 473 -32.09 -31.59 -6.55
CA ARG A 473 -31.48 -31.01 -5.36
C ARG A 473 -31.72 -29.52 -5.23
N ILE A 474 -31.53 -28.76 -6.31
CA ILE A 474 -31.79 -27.31 -6.28
C ILE A 474 -33.25 -27.02 -5.94
N LEU A 475 -34.19 -27.79 -6.47
CA LEU A 475 -35.62 -27.61 -6.17
C LEU A 475 -35.91 -27.89 -4.69
N THR A 476 -35.33 -28.96 -4.14
CA THR A 476 -35.42 -29.28 -2.70
C THR A 476 -34.80 -28.18 -1.84
N ASP A 477 -33.54 -27.81 -2.09
CA ASP A 477 -32.80 -26.78 -1.33
C ASP A 477 -33.53 -25.42 -1.41
N SER A 478 -34.08 -25.09 -2.58
CA SER A 478 -34.81 -23.84 -2.79
C SER A 478 -36.19 -23.81 -2.17
N ASN A 479 -36.77 -24.95 -1.76
CA ASN A 479 -38.16 -25.06 -1.29
C ASN A 479 -39.16 -24.35 -2.23
N VAL A 480 -39.11 -24.69 -3.52
CA VAL A 480 -39.96 -24.07 -4.54
C VAL A 480 -41.41 -24.53 -4.42
N ASN A 481 -42.35 -23.62 -4.68
CA ASN A 481 -43.79 -23.87 -4.62
C ASN A 481 -44.38 -24.30 -5.96
N ALA A 482 -43.76 -23.87 -7.05
CA ALA A 482 -44.18 -24.20 -8.41
C ALA A 482 -42.97 -24.22 -9.35
N VAL A 483 -43.10 -24.95 -10.45
CA VAL A 483 -42.13 -24.97 -11.55
C VAL A 483 -42.80 -24.51 -12.83
N ILE A 484 -42.16 -23.63 -13.59
CA ILE A 484 -42.56 -23.24 -14.94
C ILE A 484 -41.54 -23.83 -15.91
N THR A 485 -42.01 -24.53 -16.94
CA THR A 485 -41.16 -25.12 -17.98
C THR A 485 -41.85 -25.10 -19.34
N THR A 486 -41.12 -25.44 -20.40
CA THR A 486 -41.67 -25.51 -21.77
C THR A 486 -42.14 -26.92 -22.10
N ARG A 487 -42.91 -27.06 -23.19
CA ARG A 487 -43.42 -28.36 -23.67
C ARG A 487 -42.31 -29.39 -23.90
N ALA A 488 -41.17 -28.93 -24.40
CA ALA A 488 -40.01 -29.78 -24.70
C ALA A 488 -39.43 -30.47 -23.45
N HIS A 489 -39.53 -29.86 -22.27
CA HIS A 489 -38.95 -30.38 -21.04
C HIS A 489 -39.98 -30.85 -20.03
N PHE A 490 -41.27 -30.63 -20.28
CA PHE A 490 -42.37 -30.88 -19.33
C PHE A 490 -42.32 -32.28 -18.70
N ALA A 491 -42.26 -33.34 -19.50
CA ALA A 491 -42.25 -34.72 -18.99
C ALA A 491 -41.06 -34.98 -18.04
N ARG A 492 -39.86 -34.57 -18.46
CA ARG A 492 -38.64 -34.74 -17.66
C ARG A 492 -38.68 -33.91 -16.37
N ILE A 493 -39.16 -32.67 -16.43
CA ILE A 493 -39.25 -31.82 -15.25
C ILE A 493 -40.33 -32.32 -14.29
N GLN A 494 -41.43 -32.85 -14.80
CA GLN A 494 -42.48 -33.49 -13.98
C GLN A 494 -41.96 -34.73 -13.24
N GLU A 495 -41.10 -35.53 -13.87
CA GLU A 495 -40.43 -36.66 -13.20
C GLU A 495 -39.48 -36.24 -12.08
N ILE A 496 -38.82 -35.08 -12.24
CA ILE A 496 -37.87 -34.53 -11.26
C ILE A 496 -38.61 -33.84 -10.10
N ALA A 497 -39.70 -33.14 -10.40
CA ALA A 497 -40.45 -32.29 -9.48
C ALA A 497 -41.71 -32.98 -8.93
N GLN A 498 -41.61 -34.26 -8.54
CA GLN A 498 -42.74 -35.16 -8.27
C GLN A 498 -43.81 -34.63 -7.29
N GLU A 499 -43.43 -33.74 -6.36
CA GLU A 499 -44.31 -33.16 -5.35
C GLU A 499 -44.62 -31.67 -5.59
N ILE A 500 -44.15 -31.09 -6.70
CA ILE A 500 -44.30 -29.68 -7.03
C ILE A 500 -45.11 -29.56 -8.32
N HIS A 501 -46.09 -28.66 -8.33
CA HIS A 501 -46.87 -28.41 -9.53
C HIS A 501 -46.01 -27.80 -10.65
N VAL A 502 -46.07 -28.43 -11.83
CA VAL A 502 -45.37 -27.97 -13.04
C VAL A 502 -46.36 -27.30 -13.99
N ILE A 503 -46.18 -26.01 -14.23
CA ILE A 503 -46.91 -25.18 -15.18
C ILE A 503 -46.14 -25.15 -16.50
N LEU A 504 -46.89 -25.23 -17.59
CA LEU A 504 -46.34 -25.06 -18.92
C LEU A 504 -46.37 -23.59 -19.35
N ALA A 505 -45.21 -23.06 -19.73
CA ALA A 505 -45.11 -21.84 -20.52
C ALA A 505 -45.02 -22.20 -22.01
N ASP A 506 -46.07 -21.88 -22.75
CA ASP A 506 -46.12 -21.97 -24.21
C ASP A 506 -46.72 -20.68 -24.76
N SER A 507 -45.89 -19.85 -25.40
CA SER A 507 -46.33 -18.54 -25.89
C SER A 507 -47.42 -18.63 -26.97
N SER A 508 -47.47 -19.75 -27.71
CA SER A 508 -48.47 -19.97 -28.76
C SER A 508 -49.84 -20.31 -28.21
N GLU A 509 -49.93 -20.88 -27.01
CA GLU A 509 -51.18 -21.20 -26.32
C GLU A 509 -51.59 -20.08 -25.37
N LEU A 510 -50.64 -19.52 -24.62
CA LEU A 510 -50.89 -18.45 -23.65
C LEU A 510 -51.41 -17.16 -24.30
N GLY A 511 -51.06 -16.88 -25.55
CA GLY A 511 -51.56 -15.73 -26.29
C GLY A 511 -53.03 -15.85 -26.73
N LEU A 512 -53.62 -17.05 -26.70
CA LEU A 512 -54.96 -17.31 -27.26
C LEU A 512 -56.10 -16.97 -26.32
N VAL A 513 -55.88 -17.04 -25.01
CA VAL A 513 -56.90 -16.80 -23.98
C VAL A 513 -56.34 -15.82 -22.96
N GLN A 514 -56.95 -14.64 -22.84
CA GLN A 514 -56.59 -13.70 -21.78
C GLN A 514 -57.30 -14.05 -20.48
N LYS A 515 -56.51 -14.24 -19.42
CA LYS A 515 -56.96 -14.34 -18.04
C LYS A 515 -56.69 -13.00 -17.35
N PRO A 516 -57.72 -12.29 -16.85
CA PRO A 516 -57.48 -11.09 -16.07
C PRO A 516 -56.70 -11.45 -14.80
N PHE A 517 -55.61 -10.75 -14.54
CA PHE A 517 -54.79 -10.91 -13.35
C PHE A 517 -54.69 -9.58 -12.60
N THR A 518 -55.09 -9.63 -11.32
CA THR A 518 -54.87 -8.55 -10.35
C THR A 518 -54.27 -9.21 -9.11
N PRO A 519 -53.10 -8.77 -8.63
CA PRO A 519 -52.45 -9.40 -7.49
C PRO A 519 -53.32 -9.28 -6.24
N MET A 520 -53.46 -10.37 -5.50
CA MET A 520 -54.10 -10.39 -4.18
C MET A 520 -53.25 -9.67 -3.14
N GLN A 521 -53.84 -9.30 -1.99
CA GLN A 521 -53.10 -8.65 -0.90
C GLN A 521 -51.89 -9.47 -0.43
N THR A 522 -51.98 -10.80 -0.46
CA THR A 522 -50.90 -11.73 -0.11
C THR A 522 -49.79 -11.81 -1.17
N GLN A 523 -50.02 -11.28 -2.37
CA GLN A 523 -49.09 -11.30 -3.51
C GLN A 523 -48.38 -9.95 -3.71
N ILE A 524 -48.71 -8.93 -2.92
CA ILE A 524 -48.05 -7.63 -2.96
C ILE A 524 -46.67 -7.76 -2.31
N ALA A 525 -45.63 -7.85 -3.14
CA ALA A 525 -44.25 -7.80 -2.68
C ALA A 525 -43.82 -6.37 -2.30
N THR A 526 -42.77 -6.30 -1.49
CA THR A 526 -42.09 -5.08 -1.08
C THR A 526 -40.62 -5.15 -1.52
N ARG A 527 -39.90 -4.03 -1.44
CA ARG A 527 -38.45 -3.97 -1.66
C ARG A 527 -37.61 -4.92 -0.80
N ASN A 528 -38.19 -5.50 0.26
CA ASN A 528 -37.52 -6.43 1.17
C ASN A 528 -37.82 -7.90 0.85
N ASN A 529 -38.67 -8.19 -0.15
CA ASN A 529 -38.91 -9.56 -0.58
C ASN A 529 -37.79 -10.06 -1.51
N GLU A 530 -37.55 -11.37 -1.50
CA GLU A 530 -36.66 -12.02 -2.45
C GLU A 530 -37.26 -11.88 -3.87
N ALA A 531 -36.47 -11.40 -4.83
CA ALA A 531 -36.90 -11.34 -6.24
C ALA A 531 -36.27 -12.47 -7.06
N ILE A 532 -35.04 -12.89 -6.72
CA ILE A 532 -34.27 -13.89 -7.47
C ILE A 532 -33.46 -14.74 -6.48
N LEU A 533 -33.47 -16.05 -6.67
CA LEU A 533 -32.52 -16.98 -6.05
C LEU A 533 -31.58 -17.54 -7.12
N LEU A 534 -30.28 -17.29 -7.00
CA LEU A 534 -29.25 -17.77 -7.94
C LEU A 534 -28.34 -18.79 -7.26
N PHE A 535 -28.04 -19.87 -7.97
CA PHE A 535 -27.09 -20.89 -7.55
C PHE A 535 -25.72 -20.65 -8.20
N THR A 536 -24.69 -20.55 -7.37
CA THR A 536 -23.29 -20.43 -7.82
C THR A 536 -22.53 -21.70 -7.46
N SER A 537 -21.50 -22.05 -8.23
CA SER A 537 -20.61 -23.17 -7.90
C SER A 537 -19.87 -22.84 -6.61
N GLY A 538 -20.26 -23.48 -5.50
CA GLY A 538 -19.53 -23.35 -4.25
C GLY A 538 -18.15 -23.99 -4.36
N SER A 539 -17.16 -23.41 -3.67
CA SER A 539 -15.79 -23.90 -3.60
C SER A 539 -15.63 -25.34 -3.07
N THR A 540 -16.70 -25.93 -2.51
CA THR A 540 -16.76 -27.30 -2.01
C THR A 540 -17.30 -28.31 -3.05
N GLY A 541 -17.51 -27.89 -4.29
CA GLY A 541 -18.16 -28.70 -5.34
C GLY A 541 -19.68 -28.85 -5.14
N GLN A 542 -20.22 -28.26 -4.07
CA GLN A 542 -21.65 -28.21 -3.76
C GLN A 542 -22.18 -26.79 -4.02
N PRO A 543 -23.30 -26.62 -4.74
CA PRO A 543 -23.90 -25.30 -4.92
C PRO A 543 -24.24 -24.68 -3.57
N LYS A 544 -23.85 -23.42 -3.35
CA LYS A 544 -24.28 -22.64 -2.17
C LYS A 544 -25.41 -21.71 -2.59
N GLU A 545 -26.46 -21.66 -1.79
CA GLU A 545 -27.51 -20.64 -1.93
C GLU A 545 -26.91 -19.25 -1.73
N GLN A 546 -27.17 -18.32 -2.66
CA GLN A 546 -27.02 -16.89 -2.39
C GLN A 546 -28.40 -16.24 -2.37
N LYS A 547 -28.93 -16.03 -1.16
CA LYS A 547 -30.10 -15.19 -0.93
C LYS A 547 -29.69 -13.74 -1.14
N LYS A 548 -30.07 -13.14 -2.27
CA LYS A 548 -29.87 -11.71 -2.52
C LYS A 548 -31.19 -10.97 -2.33
N LEU A 549 -31.29 -10.22 -1.24
CA LEU A 549 -32.16 -9.04 -1.19
C LEU A 549 -31.63 -8.09 -2.26
N VAL A 550 -32.44 -7.78 -3.27
CA VAL A 550 -32.00 -6.99 -4.42
C VAL A 550 -31.80 -5.53 -3.99
N LYS A 551 -30.59 -5.23 -3.47
CA LYS A 551 -29.92 -3.95 -3.68
C LYS A 551 -28.90 -4.20 -4.79
N TRP A 552 -29.25 -3.87 -6.03
CA TRP A 552 -28.25 -3.82 -7.10
C TRP A 552 -27.16 -2.81 -6.69
N LYS A 553 -25.99 -3.30 -6.28
CA LYS A 553 -24.72 -2.65 -6.63
C LYS A 553 -24.36 -3.19 -8.00
N VAL A 554 -24.61 -2.40 -9.03
CA VAL A 554 -24.05 -2.64 -10.36
C VAL A 554 -22.53 -2.57 -10.20
N ARG A 555 -21.86 -3.72 -10.16
CA ARG A 555 -20.45 -3.83 -10.55
C ARG A 555 -20.49 -4.26 -12.00
N GLU A 556 -20.06 -3.38 -12.88
CA GLU A 556 -19.85 -3.64 -14.29
C GLU A 556 -19.04 -4.92 -14.47
N TYR A 557 -19.68 -5.97 -14.97
CA TYR A 557 -19.03 -6.97 -15.79
C TYR A 557 -19.74 -6.91 -17.14
N CYS A 558 -19.51 -5.82 -17.86
CA CYS A 558 -19.82 -5.72 -19.27
C CYS A 558 -18.54 -6.05 -20.04
N ASN A 559 -18.38 -7.32 -20.39
CA ASN A 559 -17.89 -7.68 -21.72
C ASN A 559 -19.04 -8.45 -22.36
N PHE A 560 -19.82 -7.74 -23.18
CA PHE A 560 -20.71 -8.35 -24.17
C PHE A 560 -19.90 -8.69 -25.43
#